data_AF-A0A351Z1H6-F1
#
_entry.id   AF-A0A351Z1H6-F1
#
_cell.length_a   1.000
_cell.length_b   1.000
_cell.length_c   1.000
_cell.angle_alpha   90.00
_cell.angle_beta   90.00
_cell.angle_gamma   90.00
#
_symmetry.space_group_name_H-M   'P 1'
#
loop_
_entity.id
_entity.type
_entity.pdbx_description
1 polymer ?
#
loop_
_entity_poly.entity_id
_entity_poly.type
_entity_poly.pdbx_seq_one_letter_code
_entity_poly.pdbx_strand_id
1 'polypeptide(L)'
;SFDYRPDCWLCGNQMVFFLGQGKSLVASGLKKSDYVSVARTTSFFEGGKIVTSGLEWKPDAGKKKGMPSLSNRIHDEKEGVASFFAEEGNFLVFLPLTAAFAFAKPK
;
A
#
# COMPACT_ATOMS: atom_id res chain seq x y z
N SER A 1 -19.60 -1.76 -16.13
CA SER A 1 -20.39 -1.46 -14.93
C SER A 1 -19.60 -0.50 -14.07
N PHE A 2 -20.26 0.47 -13.43
CA PHE A 2 -19.58 1.27 -12.41
C PHE A 2 -19.34 0.40 -11.18
N ASP A 3 -18.10 0.37 -10.70
CA ASP A 3 -17.72 -0.35 -9.50
C ASP A 3 -17.95 0.59 -8.31
N TYR A 4 -19.01 0.38 -7.54
CA TYR A 4 -19.37 1.20 -6.38
C TYR A 4 -18.62 0.77 -5.10
N ARG A 5 -17.53 0.01 -5.22
CA ARG A 5 -16.73 -0.40 -4.07
C ARG A 5 -15.97 0.81 -3.52
N PRO A 6 -16.04 1.08 -2.20
CA PRO A 6 -15.22 2.12 -1.62
C PRO A 6 -13.75 1.74 -1.75
N ASP A 7 -12.96 2.61 -2.36
CA ASP A 7 -11.51 2.42 -2.49
C ASP A 7 -10.75 2.70 -1.18
N CYS A 8 -11.43 3.26 -0.17
CA CYS A 8 -10.87 3.61 1.12
C CYS A 8 -11.87 3.48 2.27
N TRP A 9 -11.41 2.98 3.42
CA TRP A 9 -12.11 2.96 4.69
C TRP A 9 -11.33 3.73 5.76
N LEU A 10 -12.02 4.54 6.56
CA LEU A 10 -11.45 5.18 7.75
C LEU A 10 -11.59 4.23 8.94
N CYS A 11 -10.49 3.94 9.60
CA CYS A 11 -10.43 3.24 10.88
C CYS A 11 -10.10 4.24 12.01
N GLY A 12 -10.02 3.77 13.26
CA GLY A 12 -9.79 4.64 14.41
C GLY A 12 -8.54 5.52 14.30
N ASN A 13 -7.43 4.98 13.77
CA ASN A 13 -6.14 5.71 13.66
C ASN A 13 -5.50 5.66 12.27
N GLN A 14 -6.12 4.95 11.32
CA GLN A 14 -5.54 4.68 9.99
C GLN A 14 -6.62 4.70 8.91
N MET A 15 -6.18 4.88 7.68
CA MET A 15 -6.96 4.67 6.47
C MET A 15 -6.53 3.35 5.84
N VAL A 16 -7.49 2.59 5.32
CA VAL A 16 -7.23 1.35 4.58
C VAL A 16 -7.68 1.56 3.15
N PHE A 17 -6.76 1.44 2.20
CA PHE A 17 -7.03 1.57 0.79
C PHE A 17 -7.08 0.22 0.11
N PHE A 18 -8.09 -0.01 -0.71
CA PHE A 18 -8.07 -1.11 -1.66
C PHE A 18 -7.22 -0.71 -2.87
N LEU A 19 -6.13 -1.43 -3.12
CA LEU A 19 -5.26 -1.24 -4.27
C LEU A 19 -5.46 -2.40 -5.24
N GLY A 20 -6.32 -2.18 -6.23
CA GLY A 20 -6.59 -3.14 -7.28
C GLY A 20 -5.40 -3.34 -8.23
N GLN A 21 -5.33 -4.50 -8.87
CA GLN A 21 -4.31 -4.79 -9.88
C GLN A 21 -4.25 -3.71 -10.97
N GLY A 22 -3.04 -3.34 -11.38
CA GLY A 22 -2.77 -2.28 -12.36
C GLY A 22 -2.99 -0.87 -11.83
N LYS A 23 -3.23 -0.69 -10.52
CA LYS A 23 -3.41 0.62 -9.89
C LYS A 23 -2.20 1.02 -9.05
N SER A 24 -2.02 2.33 -8.95
CA SER A 24 -0.98 2.95 -8.15
C SER A 24 -1.58 3.87 -7.09
N LEU A 25 -0.99 3.84 -5.91
CA LEU A 25 -1.26 4.76 -4.80
C LEU A 25 0.04 5.47 -4.43
N VAL A 26 -0.03 6.78 -4.27
CA VAL A 26 1.07 7.58 -3.72
C VAL A 26 0.59 8.23 -2.45
N ALA A 27 1.41 8.14 -1.40
CA ALA A 27 1.17 8.75 -0.10
C ALA A 27 2.31 9.70 0.22
N SER A 28 1.97 10.88 0.75
CA SER A 28 2.92 11.93 1.12
C SER A 28 2.60 12.52 2.50
N GLY A 29 3.53 13.28 3.06
CA GLY A 29 3.41 13.82 4.42
C GLY A 29 3.58 12.77 5.52
N LEU A 30 4.17 11.61 5.20
CA LEU A 30 4.43 10.53 6.14
C LEU A 30 5.64 10.88 7.01
N LYS A 31 5.55 10.59 8.30
CA LYS A 31 6.63 10.75 9.27
C LYS A 31 7.38 9.44 9.47
N LYS A 32 8.63 9.51 9.95
CA LYS A 32 9.43 8.32 10.28
C LYS A 32 8.79 7.44 11.36
N SER A 33 7.99 8.05 12.23
CA SER A 33 7.22 7.36 13.28
C SER A 33 5.96 6.66 12.75
N ASP A 34 5.53 6.97 11.53
CA ASP A 34 4.27 6.45 11.00
C ASP A 34 4.44 5.01 10.54
N TYR A 35 3.42 4.21 10.83
CA TYR A 35 3.34 2.83 10.39
C TYR A 35 2.55 2.75 9.09
N VAL A 36 3.15 2.06 8.12
CA VAL A 36 2.59 1.81 6.79
C VAL A 36 2.58 0.32 6.55
N SER A 37 1.44 -0.27 6.22
CA SER A 37 1.36 -1.73 6.04
C SER A 37 0.74 -2.10 4.69
N VAL A 38 1.13 -3.27 4.17
CA VAL A 38 0.62 -3.80 2.91
C VAL A 38 0.18 -5.25 3.12
N ALA A 39 -1.11 -5.48 3.02
CA ALA A 39 -1.68 -6.81 3.13
C ALA A 39 -2.19 -7.32 1.78
N ARG A 40 -2.11 -8.63 1.56
CA ARG A 40 -2.86 -9.30 0.49
C ARG A 40 -4.33 -9.37 0.86
N THR A 41 -5.17 -9.27 -0.15
CA THR A 41 -6.58 -9.66 -0.02
C THR A 41 -6.70 -11.18 0.07
N THR A 42 -7.80 -11.69 0.65
CA THR A 42 -8.03 -13.13 0.80
C THR A 42 -8.05 -13.87 -0.55
N SER A 43 -8.53 -13.22 -1.61
CA SER A 43 -8.54 -13.75 -2.98
C SER A 43 -7.15 -13.86 -3.63
N PHE A 44 -6.11 -13.24 -3.04
CA PHE A 44 -4.73 -13.23 -3.55
C PHE A 44 -3.72 -13.57 -2.46
N PHE A 45 -4.09 -14.46 -1.52
CA PHE A 45 -3.21 -14.85 -0.40
C PHE A 45 -1.97 -15.65 -0.83
N GLU A 46 -2.00 -16.21 -2.04
CA GLU A 46 -0.88 -16.83 -2.74
C GLU A 46 -0.62 -16.06 -4.05
N GLY A 47 0.65 -15.89 -4.41
CA GLY A 47 1.05 -15.11 -5.59
C GLY A 47 0.94 -13.60 -5.42
N GLY A 48 0.81 -12.89 -6.54
CA GLY A 48 0.73 -11.44 -6.58
C GLY A 48 2.05 -10.73 -6.33
N LYS A 49 2.17 -9.54 -6.91
CA LYS A 49 3.37 -8.71 -6.90
C LYS A 49 3.00 -7.26 -6.67
N ILE A 50 3.58 -6.69 -5.62
CA ILE A 50 3.49 -5.27 -5.29
C ILE A 50 4.88 -4.64 -5.38
N VAL A 51 4.98 -3.54 -6.10
CA VAL A 51 6.19 -2.73 -6.19
C VAL A 51 6.00 -1.53 -5.29
N THR A 52 6.94 -1.29 -4.38
CA THR A 52 6.90 -0.13 -3.51
C THR A 52 8.19 0.66 -3.55
N SER A 53 8.10 1.96 -3.27
CA SER A 53 9.26 2.82 -3.04
C SER A 53 9.03 3.71 -1.83
N GLY A 54 10.12 4.18 -1.20
CA GLY A 54 10.03 5.07 -0.05
C GLY A 54 9.83 4.39 1.30
N LEU A 55 9.64 3.07 1.30
CA LEU A 55 9.56 2.27 2.52
C LEU A 55 10.95 1.80 2.96
N GLU A 56 11.14 1.71 4.28
CA GLU A 56 12.36 1.23 4.93
C GLU A 56 12.66 -0.21 4.52
N TRP A 57 11.67 -1.09 4.67
CA TRP A 57 11.78 -2.46 4.24
C TRP A 57 11.13 -2.61 2.87
N LYS A 58 11.84 -3.23 1.92
CA LYS A 58 11.17 -3.64 0.67
C LYS A 58 10.19 -4.76 1.02
N PRO A 59 8.91 -4.67 0.64
CA PRO A 59 8.00 -5.80 0.76
C PRO A 59 8.64 -6.98 0.05
N ASP A 60 8.57 -8.11 0.72
CA ASP A 60 9.36 -9.30 0.42
C ASP A 60 8.89 -9.89 -0.92
N ALA A 61 9.36 -9.32 -2.03
CA ALA A 61 8.87 -9.56 -3.38
C ALA A 61 9.07 -11.01 -3.85
N GLY A 62 9.81 -11.82 -3.08
CA GLY A 62 10.02 -13.24 -3.31
C GLY A 62 9.09 -14.17 -2.54
N LYS A 63 8.32 -13.69 -1.55
CA LYS A 63 7.37 -14.55 -0.81
C LYS A 63 6.14 -14.83 -1.67
N LYS A 64 6.18 -15.96 -2.38
CA LYS A 64 5.06 -16.50 -3.18
C LYS A 64 3.80 -16.85 -2.37
N LYS A 65 3.86 -16.84 -1.03
CA LYS A 65 2.76 -17.20 -0.13
C LYS A 65 2.82 -16.41 1.18
N GLY A 66 1.67 -16.16 1.81
CA GLY A 66 1.57 -15.49 3.11
C GLY A 66 1.42 -13.97 3.01
N MET A 67 1.74 -13.21 4.05
CA MET A 67 1.52 -11.75 4.07
C MET A 67 2.81 -10.98 3.71
N PRO A 68 2.79 -10.04 2.73
CA PRO A 68 4.00 -9.41 2.22
C PRO A 68 4.63 -8.33 3.12
N SER A 69 3.86 -7.60 3.96
CA SER A 69 4.44 -6.74 5.01
C SER A 69 3.39 -6.21 6.01
N LEU A 70 3.52 -6.50 7.31
CA LEU A 70 2.51 -6.13 8.32
C LEU A 70 2.83 -4.88 9.16
N SER A 71 4.00 -4.25 9.01
CA SER A 71 4.34 -2.99 9.72
C SER A 71 5.63 -2.39 9.16
N ASN A 72 5.52 -1.50 8.19
CA ASN A 72 6.64 -0.80 7.55
C ASN A 72 6.77 0.65 8.03
N ARG A 73 7.91 1.28 7.71
CA ARG A 73 8.21 2.70 7.99
C ARG A 73 8.73 3.38 6.74
N ILE A 74 8.88 4.70 6.81
CA ILE A 74 9.49 5.48 5.73
C ILE A 74 11.01 5.40 5.82
N HIS A 75 11.65 5.16 4.68
CA HIS A 75 13.10 5.10 4.57
C HIS A 75 13.72 6.47 4.87
N ASP A 76 14.84 6.50 5.58
CA ASP A 76 15.44 7.72 6.14
C ASP A 76 15.78 8.80 5.09
N GLU A 77 16.12 8.38 3.87
CA GLU A 77 16.50 9.27 2.77
C GLU A 77 15.33 9.76 1.90
N LYS A 78 14.09 9.39 2.24
CA LYS A 78 12.89 9.76 1.47
C LYS A 78 12.09 10.83 2.21
N GLU A 79 11.65 11.86 1.49
CA GLU A 79 10.92 13.05 2.02
C GLU A 79 9.49 12.75 2.52
N GLY A 80 9.25 11.66 3.25
CA GLY A 80 7.91 11.32 3.72
C GLY A 80 6.95 10.89 2.61
N VAL A 81 7.50 10.36 1.50
CA VAL A 81 6.73 9.90 0.34
C VAL A 81 6.92 8.41 0.13
N ALA A 82 5.81 7.68 0.01
CA ALA A 82 5.78 6.27 -0.34
C ALA A 82 4.87 6.03 -1.55
N SER A 83 5.28 5.11 -2.43
CA SER A 83 4.49 4.70 -3.58
C SER A 83 4.22 3.20 -3.57
N PHE A 84 3.06 2.80 -4.05
CA PHE A 84 2.59 1.42 -4.12
C PHE A 84 2.01 1.17 -5.50
N PHE A 85 2.43 0.10 -6.15
CA PHE A 85 1.88 -0.35 -7.43
C PHE A 85 1.56 -1.84 -7.34
N ALA A 86 0.29 -2.18 -7.52
CA ALA A 86 -0.16 -3.56 -7.56
C ALA A 86 0.03 -4.11 -8.99
N GLU A 87 1.18 -4.70 -9.27
CA GLU A 87 1.50 -5.26 -10.59
C GLU A 87 0.66 -6.52 -10.86
N GLU A 88 0.53 -7.39 -9.86
CA GLU A 88 -0.26 -8.63 -9.94
C GLU A 88 -1.06 -8.82 -8.64
N GLY A 89 -2.38 -9.01 -8.75
CA GLY A 89 -3.28 -9.19 -7.62
C GLY A 89 -3.72 -7.90 -6.92
N ASN A 90 -4.52 -8.07 -5.87
CA ASN A 90 -5.13 -6.96 -5.13
C ASN A 90 -4.61 -6.92 -3.69
N PHE A 91 -4.34 -5.70 -3.21
CA PHE A 91 -3.75 -5.44 -1.90
C PHE A 91 -4.58 -4.46 -1.09
N LEU A 92 -4.35 -4.46 0.21
CA LEU A 92 -4.79 -3.44 1.14
C LEU A 92 -3.57 -2.65 1.60
N VAL A 93 -3.65 -1.32 1.50
CA VAL A 93 -2.59 -0.41 1.96
C VAL A 93 -3.10 0.36 3.17
N PHE A 94 -2.40 0.23 4.29
CA PHE A 94 -2.73 0.90 5.55
C PHE A 94 -1.83 2.12 5.70
N LEU A 95 -2.44 3.29 5.83
CA LEU A 95 -1.75 4.57 5.98
C LEU A 95 -2.25 5.31 7.23
N PRO A 96 -1.43 6.16 7.88
CA PRO A 96 -1.91 7.03 8.95
C PRO A 96 -2.95 8.02 8.41
N LEU A 97 -3.89 8.45 9.27
CA LEU A 97 -4.92 9.45 8.90
C LEU A 97 -4.34 10.80 8.47
N THR A 98 -3.11 11.10 8.87
CA THR A 98 -2.40 12.33 8.51
C THR A 98 -1.76 12.31 7.14
N ALA A 99 -1.74 11.17 6.45
CA ALA A 99 -1.16 11.05 5.12
C ALA A 99 -2.04 11.76 4.08
N ALA A 100 -1.43 12.56 3.21
CA ALA A 100 -2.05 12.93 1.95
C ALA A 100 -1.88 11.77 0.96
N PHE A 101 -2.86 11.57 0.08
CA PHE A 101 -2.82 10.47 -0.89
C PHE A 101 -3.39 10.87 -2.25
N ALA A 102 -2.93 10.18 -3.29
CA ALA A 102 -3.48 10.25 -4.63
C ALA A 102 -3.42 8.89 -5.30
N PHE A 103 -4.51 8.51 -5.97
CA PHE A 103 -4.46 7.42 -6.94
C PHE A 103 -3.81 7.93 -8.22
N ALA A 104 -2.75 7.26 -8.66
CA ALA A 104 -2.08 7.57 -9.92
C ALA A 104 -2.57 6.62 -11.02
N LYS A 105 -2.76 7.14 -12.24
CA LYS A 105 -2.95 6.29 -13.41
C LYS A 105 -1.62 5.56 -13.70
N PRO A 106 -1.63 4.27 -14.05
CA PRO A 106 -0.44 3.60 -14.55
C PRO A 106 0.09 4.37 -15.76
N LYS A 107 1.42 4.56 -15.82
CA LYS A 107 2.10 5.02 -17.04
C LYS A 107 2.26 3.84 -17.99
#